data_AF-A0A6N7HC09-F1
#
_entry.id   AF-A0A6N7HC09-F1
#
_cell.length_a   1.000
_cell.length_b   1.000
_cell.length_c   1.000
_cell.angle_alpha   90.00
_cell.angle_beta   90.00
_cell.angle_gamma   90.00
#
_symmetry.space_group_name_H-M   'P 1'
#
loop_
_entity.id
_entity.type
_entity.pdbx_description
1 polymer ?
#
loop_
_entity_poly.entity_id
_entity_poly.type
_entity_poly.pdbx_seq_one_letter_code
_entity_poly.pdbx_strand_id
1 'polypeptide(L)'
;MTEVLRQHAEQEHAGELAALAKADDRPRPPNWRLSPWAVATYVLGGELANGMVITPKYLGSRRLIEVAVATLATDRALLLLGVPGTAKTWLSEHLTAAISGDSTQLVQGTSGTPEEAIRYGWNYARLLSEGPSRKALVASPVLRAMQTGGIARIEELTRIPSDVQDALITVLSEKSLPIPELDDEVQALGGFNVIATANDRDRGVNDLSAALKRRFNVVVLPLPDDVESEVEIVRLRVSQLGETLRLPAEPEAVDEIRRVVTVFRELRDGVTSDGRTKIKSPSGTLSTAEAISVMTNGIALAAHFGDGVVRAGDVAAGLHGAVIKDPVADRLVWQEYLEAVVRERKPWADLYRACRELA
;
A
#
# COMPACT_ATOMS: atom_id res chain seq x y z
N MET A 1 24.66 15.94 2.72
CA MET A 1 23.39 15.62 2.06
C MET A 1 22.41 15.29 3.17
N THR A 2 21.24 15.91 3.18
CA THR A 2 20.17 15.62 4.15
C THR A 2 19.61 14.23 3.82
N GLU A 3 19.65 13.30 4.77
CA GLU A 3 18.95 12.01 4.64
C GLU A 3 17.44 12.27 4.55
N VAL A 4 16.81 11.74 3.51
CA VAL A 4 15.35 11.78 3.36
C VAL A 4 14.70 10.75 4.29
N LEU A 5 13.56 11.09 4.89
CA LEU A 5 12.88 10.23 5.87
C LEU A 5 12.39 8.90 5.26
N ARG A 6 11.92 8.95 4.01
CA ARG A 6 11.45 7.78 3.26
C ARG A 6 11.96 7.90 1.83
N GLN A 7 12.81 6.97 1.44
CA GLN A 7 13.26 6.83 0.06
C GLN A 7 12.15 6.22 -0.79
N HIS A 8 12.17 6.48 -2.09
CA HIS A 8 11.31 5.75 -3.04
C HIS A 8 11.79 4.29 -3.15
N ALA A 9 10.90 3.38 -3.49
CA ALA A 9 11.24 1.95 -3.56
C ALA A 9 12.44 1.64 -4.49
N GLU A 10 12.57 2.36 -5.61
CA GLU A 10 13.70 2.24 -6.54
C GLU A 10 15.04 2.74 -5.96
N GLN A 11 14.99 3.60 -4.94
CA GLN A 11 16.17 4.11 -4.24
C GLN A 11 16.52 3.20 -3.05
N GLU A 12 15.53 2.86 -2.22
CA GLU A 12 15.67 2.00 -1.05
C GLU A 12 16.19 0.61 -1.44
N HIS A 13 15.64 0.03 -2.51
CA HIS A 13 16.02 -1.30 -2.99
C HIS A 13 16.91 -1.27 -4.25
N ALA A 14 17.65 -0.17 -4.47
CA ALA A 14 18.50 -0.01 -5.65
C ALA A 14 19.48 -1.18 -5.85
N GLY A 15 20.08 -1.69 -4.76
CA GLY A 15 20.99 -2.83 -4.80
C GLY A 15 20.33 -4.13 -5.27
N GLU A 16 19.15 -4.44 -4.73
CA GLU A 16 18.37 -5.62 -5.12
C GLU A 16 17.89 -5.53 -6.57
N LEU A 17 17.38 -4.37 -6.99
CA LEU A 17 16.93 -4.12 -8.36
C LEU A 17 18.09 -4.22 -9.37
N ALA A 18 19.26 -3.68 -9.04
CA ALA A 18 20.45 -3.78 -9.89
C ALA A 18 20.95 -5.21 -10.03
N ALA A 19 20.95 -5.99 -8.94
CA ALA A 19 21.34 -7.38 -8.96
C ALA A 19 20.37 -8.24 -9.79
N LEU A 20 19.06 -8.03 -9.63
CA LEU A 20 18.03 -8.65 -10.45
C LEU A 20 18.21 -8.29 -11.92
N ALA A 21 18.41 -7.01 -12.25
CA ALA A 21 18.60 -6.57 -13.64
C ALA A 21 19.83 -7.21 -14.30
N LYS A 22 20.90 -7.47 -13.52
CA LYS A 22 22.11 -8.15 -13.98
C LYS A 22 21.91 -9.65 -14.18
N ALA A 23 21.10 -10.29 -13.33
CA ALA A 23 20.79 -11.71 -13.40
C ALA A 23 19.65 -12.04 -14.37
N ASP A 24 18.84 -11.06 -14.76
CA ASP A 24 17.66 -11.22 -15.60
C ASP A 24 18.00 -11.34 -17.09
N ASP A 25 17.96 -12.58 -17.58
CA ASP A 25 18.24 -12.99 -18.97
C ASP A 25 16.97 -13.20 -19.81
N ARG A 26 15.79 -12.89 -19.26
CA ARG A 26 14.49 -13.17 -19.88
C ARG A 26 13.98 -11.99 -20.71
N PRO A 27 13.09 -12.24 -21.70
CA PRO A 27 12.53 -11.18 -22.52
C PRO A 27 11.75 -10.16 -21.66
N ARG A 28 11.94 -8.88 -21.98
CA ARG A 28 11.30 -7.76 -21.30
C ARG A 28 10.25 -7.14 -22.24
N PRO A 29 9.04 -6.83 -21.75
CA PRO A 29 8.12 -5.98 -22.48
C PRO A 29 8.74 -4.62 -22.81
N PRO A 30 8.22 -3.89 -23.82
CA PRO A 30 8.74 -2.58 -24.19
C PRO A 30 8.85 -1.64 -22.98
N ASN A 31 9.99 -0.94 -22.86
CA ASN A 31 10.32 0.00 -21.77
C ASN A 31 10.34 -0.57 -20.34
N TRP A 32 10.21 -1.89 -20.14
CA TRP A 32 10.38 -2.49 -18.83
C TRP A 32 11.86 -2.62 -18.45
N ARG A 33 12.20 -2.30 -17.20
CA ARG A 33 13.53 -2.46 -16.61
C ARG A 33 13.88 -3.91 -16.33
N LEU A 34 12.90 -4.68 -15.86
CA LEU A 34 13.00 -6.08 -15.49
C LEU A 34 12.00 -6.92 -16.27
N SER A 35 12.30 -8.20 -16.51
CA SER A 35 11.32 -9.14 -17.06
C SER A 35 10.18 -9.43 -16.06
N PRO A 36 9.02 -9.93 -16.51
CA PRO A 36 7.92 -10.32 -15.62
C PRO A 36 8.36 -11.25 -14.47
N TRP A 37 9.29 -12.17 -14.74
CA TRP A 37 9.82 -13.07 -13.72
C TRP A 37 10.70 -12.35 -12.70
N ALA A 38 11.58 -11.45 -13.14
CA ALA A 38 12.41 -10.67 -12.25
C ALA A 38 11.58 -9.69 -11.41
N VAL A 39 10.51 -9.11 -11.96
CA VAL A 39 9.52 -8.32 -11.18
C VAL A 39 8.83 -9.18 -10.12
N ALA A 40 8.40 -10.39 -10.47
CA ALA A 40 7.77 -11.29 -9.50
C ALA A 40 8.76 -11.69 -8.38
N THR A 41 10.02 -11.99 -8.72
CA THR A 41 11.08 -12.28 -7.73
C THR A 41 11.40 -11.07 -6.86
N TYR A 42 11.43 -9.86 -7.42
CA TYR A 42 11.60 -8.63 -6.65
C TYR A 42 10.53 -8.48 -5.56
N VAL A 43 9.25 -8.72 -5.92
CA VAL A 43 8.10 -8.54 -5.04
C VAL A 43 7.99 -9.66 -4.01
N LEU A 44 8.12 -10.92 -4.43
CA LEU A 44 7.91 -12.10 -3.58
C LEU A 44 9.17 -12.55 -2.84
N GLY A 45 10.32 -11.94 -3.15
CA GLY A 45 11.62 -12.39 -2.67
C GLY A 45 12.09 -13.67 -3.34
N GLY A 46 13.31 -14.07 -2.99
CA GLY A 46 13.97 -15.26 -3.51
C GLY A 46 15.49 -15.16 -3.37
N GLU A 47 16.19 -16.17 -3.88
CA GLU A 47 17.65 -16.17 -3.92
C GLU A 47 18.10 -16.23 -5.38
N LEU A 48 19.04 -15.34 -5.75
CA LEU A 48 19.64 -15.33 -7.07
C LEU A 48 20.75 -16.40 -7.16
N ALA A 49 21.09 -16.81 -8.38
CA ALA A 49 22.13 -17.83 -8.61
C ALA A 49 23.51 -17.46 -8.06
N ASN A 50 23.77 -16.17 -7.81
CA ASN A 50 24.99 -15.67 -7.18
C ASN A 50 24.93 -15.65 -5.64
N GLY A 51 23.88 -16.21 -5.03
CA GLY A 51 23.67 -16.26 -3.59
C GLY A 51 23.08 -14.98 -2.97
N MET A 52 22.76 -13.96 -3.78
CA MET A 52 22.13 -12.75 -3.26
C MET A 52 20.66 -13.01 -2.91
N VAL A 53 20.28 -12.72 -1.68
CA VAL A 53 18.90 -12.79 -1.20
C VAL A 53 18.16 -11.51 -1.56
N ILE A 54 17.00 -11.68 -2.17
CA ILE A 54 16.01 -10.64 -2.45
C ILE A 54 14.95 -10.71 -1.36
N THR A 55 14.85 -9.65 -0.55
CA THR A 55 13.90 -9.59 0.56
C THR A 55 12.47 -9.56 0.02
N PRO A 56 11.49 -10.28 0.54
CA PRO A 56 10.10 -10.16 0.09
C PRO A 56 9.53 -8.78 0.43
N LYS A 57 8.83 -8.14 -0.53
CA LYS A 57 8.11 -6.86 -0.35
C LYS A 57 6.63 -7.11 -0.11
N TYR A 58 6.13 -8.26 -0.55
CA TYR A 58 4.77 -8.70 -0.32
C TYR A 58 4.78 -10.17 0.10
N LEU A 59 4.17 -10.45 1.25
CA LEU A 59 3.94 -11.82 1.75
C LEU A 59 2.51 -12.21 1.41
N GLY A 60 2.35 -13.14 0.48
CA GLY A 60 1.03 -13.60 0.04
C GLY A 60 1.12 -14.49 -1.20
N SER A 61 -0.01 -14.65 -1.88
CA SER A 61 -0.13 -15.57 -3.02
C SER A 61 0.78 -15.18 -4.19
N ARG A 62 1.72 -16.07 -4.55
CA ARG A 62 2.54 -15.94 -5.76
C ARG A 62 1.67 -15.79 -7.01
N ARG A 63 0.60 -16.57 -7.11
CA ARG A 63 -0.30 -16.54 -8.26
C ARG A 63 -0.96 -15.18 -8.43
N LEU A 64 -1.32 -14.53 -7.32
CA LEU A 64 -1.90 -13.19 -7.34
C LEU A 64 -0.92 -12.18 -7.94
N ILE A 65 0.34 -12.20 -7.49
CA ILE A 65 1.39 -11.32 -8.00
C ILE A 65 1.67 -11.60 -9.48
N GLU A 66 1.71 -12.86 -9.90
CA GLU A 66 1.88 -13.23 -11.31
C GLU A 66 0.73 -12.70 -12.18
N VAL A 67 -0.52 -12.74 -11.70
CA VAL A 67 -1.66 -12.15 -12.43
C VAL A 67 -1.52 -10.62 -12.53
N ALA A 68 -1.10 -9.95 -11.46
CA ALA A 68 -0.85 -8.51 -11.48
C ALA A 68 0.25 -8.13 -12.47
N VAL A 69 1.39 -8.83 -12.46
CA VAL A 69 2.50 -8.60 -13.37
C VAL A 69 2.10 -8.93 -14.82
N ALA A 70 1.42 -10.05 -15.05
CA ALA A 70 0.96 -10.44 -16.38
C ALA A 70 -0.05 -9.43 -16.95
N THR A 71 -0.91 -8.85 -16.10
CA THR A 71 -1.82 -7.76 -16.50
C THR A 71 -1.02 -6.60 -17.07
N LEU A 72 0.00 -6.14 -16.34
CA LEU A 72 0.79 -4.98 -16.72
C LEU A 72 1.65 -5.22 -17.96
N ALA A 73 2.02 -6.48 -18.23
CA ALA A 73 2.70 -6.87 -19.45
C ALA A 73 1.78 -6.84 -20.70
N THR A 74 0.47 -6.64 -20.52
CA THR A 74 -0.50 -6.40 -21.61
C THR A 74 -0.91 -4.92 -21.67
N ASP A 75 -1.87 -4.60 -22.54
CA ASP A 75 -2.47 -3.26 -22.66
C ASP A 75 -3.53 -2.96 -21.58
N ARG A 76 -3.87 -3.92 -20.72
CA ARG A 76 -4.87 -3.74 -19.65
C ARG A 76 -4.30 -3.05 -18.44
N ALA A 77 -5.07 -2.11 -17.88
CA ALA A 77 -4.73 -1.50 -16.60
C ALA A 77 -5.00 -2.46 -15.43
N LEU A 78 -4.27 -2.28 -14.34
CA LEU A 78 -4.41 -3.08 -13.13
C LEU A 78 -5.19 -2.29 -12.07
N LEU A 79 -6.25 -2.88 -11.52
CA LEU A 79 -6.93 -2.35 -10.33
C LEU A 79 -6.66 -3.27 -9.14
N LEU A 80 -5.93 -2.77 -8.16
CA LEU A 80 -5.74 -3.43 -6.86
C LEU A 80 -6.90 -3.05 -5.95
N LEU A 81 -7.72 -4.04 -5.59
CA LEU A 81 -8.91 -3.87 -4.75
C LEU A 81 -8.72 -4.60 -3.42
N GLY A 82 -9.27 -4.09 -2.32
CA GLY A 82 -9.27 -4.78 -1.04
C GLY A 82 -9.52 -3.85 0.12
N VAL A 83 -9.72 -4.39 1.32
CA VAL A 83 -9.95 -3.59 2.53
C VAL A 83 -8.72 -2.74 2.88
N PRO A 84 -8.86 -1.68 3.71
CA PRO A 84 -7.71 -0.91 4.21
C PRO A 84 -6.62 -1.79 4.83
N GLY A 85 -5.36 -1.44 4.57
CA GLY A 85 -4.19 -2.13 5.12
C GLY A 85 -3.79 -3.45 4.44
N THR A 86 -4.37 -3.81 3.29
CA THR A 86 -3.99 -4.98 2.45
C THR A 86 -2.78 -4.74 1.53
N ALA A 87 -1.97 -3.73 1.81
CA ALA A 87 -0.74 -3.37 1.06
C ALA A 87 -0.94 -2.96 -0.43
N LYS A 88 -2.13 -2.47 -0.83
CA LYS A 88 -2.40 -2.01 -2.21
C LYS A 88 -1.41 -0.96 -2.73
N THR A 89 -1.28 0.16 -2.01
CA THR A 89 -0.37 1.26 -2.37
C THR A 89 1.10 0.84 -2.34
N TRP A 90 1.45 -0.03 -1.40
CA TRP A 90 2.79 -0.61 -1.30
C TRP A 90 3.11 -1.46 -2.53
N LEU A 91 2.24 -2.40 -2.88
CA LEU A 91 2.41 -3.24 -4.06
C LEU A 91 2.44 -2.41 -5.36
N SER A 92 1.56 -1.43 -5.48
CA SER A 92 1.54 -0.45 -6.58
C SER A 92 2.90 0.24 -6.76
N GLU A 93 3.50 0.72 -5.67
CA GLU A 93 4.83 1.35 -5.68
C GLU A 93 5.93 0.39 -6.14
N HIS A 94 6.01 -0.79 -5.53
CA HIS A 94 7.06 -1.76 -5.83
C HIS A 94 6.96 -2.32 -7.25
N LEU A 95 5.76 -2.58 -7.76
CA LEU A 95 5.57 -2.97 -9.15
C LEU A 95 6.05 -1.85 -10.09
N THR A 96 5.67 -0.60 -9.82
CA THR A 96 6.05 0.56 -10.62
C THR A 96 7.56 0.78 -10.63
N ALA A 97 8.21 0.70 -9.46
CA ALA A 97 9.66 0.80 -9.32
C ALA A 97 10.40 -0.30 -10.10
N ALA A 98 9.95 -1.56 -9.98
CA ALA A 98 10.56 -2.68 -10.68
C ALA A 98 10.37 -2.64 -12.21
N ILE A 99 9.22 -2.13 -12.66
CA ILE A 99 8.86 -2.08 -14.08
C ILE A 99 9.49 -0.86 -14.75
N SER A 100 9.30 0.34 -14.19
CA SER A 100 9.66 1.62 -14.84
C SER A 100 10.97 2.21 -14.32
N GLY A 101 11.35 1.90 -13.08
CA GLY A 101 12.45 2.55 -12.38
C GLY A 101 12.13 3.95 -11.86
N ASP A 102 10.86 4.35 -11.90
CA ASP A 102 10.35 5.62 -11.38
C ASP A 102 8.94 5.39 -10.83
N SER A 103 8.79 5.42 -9.50
CA SER A 103 7.50 5.22 -8.83
C SER A 103 6.73 6.51 -8.55
N THR A 104 7.24 7.65 -9.04
CA THR A 104 6.80 9.00 -8.67
C THR A 104 5.68 9.56 -9.56
N GLN A 105 5.32 8.88 -10.64
CA GLN A 105 4.20 9.26 -11.52
C GLN A 105 2.86 8.91 -10.85
N LEU A 106 2.51 9.64 -9.79
CA LEU A 106 1.41 9.37 -8.88
C LEU A 106 0.31 10.44 -8.96
N VAL A 107 -0.93 9.99 -9.09
CA VAL A 107 -2.16 10.77 -8.84
C VAL A 107 -2.81 10.25 -7.56
N GLN A 108 -3.01 11.12 -6.58
CA GLN A 108 -3.68 10.77 -5.33
C GLN A 108 -5.16 11.10 -5.40
N GLY A 109 -6.01 10.10 -5.21
CA GLY A 109 -7.46 10.22 -5.21
C GLY A 109 -8.01 10.84 -3.94
N THR A 110 -8.74 11.93 -4.13
CA THR A 110 -9.48 12.72 -3.14
C THR A 110 -10.70 13.37 -3.81
N SER A 111 -11.68 13.81 -3.02
CA SER A 111 -12.87 14.51 -3.54
C SER A 111 -12.55 15.82 -4.26
N GLY A 112 -11.38 16.42 -4.00
CA GLY A 112 -10.90 17.64 -4.66
C GLY A 112 -9.94 17.39 -5.82
N THR A 113 -9.77 16.13 -6.28
CA THR A 113 -8.85 15.81 -7.38
C THR A 113 -9.41 16.36 -8.69
N PRO A 114 -8.71 17.30 -9.34
CA PRO A 114 -9.23 17.92 -10.55
C PRO A 114 -8.84 17.12 -11.81
N GLU A 115 -9.53 17.36 -12.92
CA GLU A 115 -9.29 16.64 -14.19
C GLU A 115 -7.86 16.81 -14.71
N GLU A 116 -7.26 17.98 -14.49
CA GLU A 116 -5.89 18.32 -14.87
C GLU A 116 -4.84 17.42 -14.19
N ALA A 117 -5.16 16.84 -13.03
CA ALA A 117 -4.29 15.88 -12.36
C ALA A 117 -4.17 14.55 -13.12
N ILE A 118 -5.16 14.23 -13.97
CA ILE A 118 -5.14 13.08 -14.86
C ILE A 118 -4.67 13.50 -16.25
N ARG A 119 -5.18 14.59 -16.82
CA ARG A 119 -4.87 14.99 -18.20
C ARG A 119 -3.62 15.85 -18.28
N TYR A 120 -3.80 17.16 -18.19
CA TYR A 120 -2.76 18.18 -18.18
C TYR A 120 -3.37 19.47 -17.65
N GLY A 121 -2.53 20.34 -17.10
CA GLY A 121 -2.89 21.71 -16.76
C GLY A 121 -2.25 22.72 -17.70
N TRP A 122 -2.41 24.00 -17.39
CA TRP A 122 -1.79 25.10 -18.12
C TRP A 122 -0.96 25.97 -17.19
N ASN A 123 0.23 26.36 -17.66
CA ASN A 123 0.98 27.47 -17.10
C ASN A 123 0.31 28.75 -17.61
N TYR A 124 -0.54 29.34 -16.77
CA TYR A 124 -1.33 30.52 -17.14
C TYR A 124 -0.50 31.71 -17.61
N ALA A 125 0.70 31.92 -17.04
CA ALA A 125 1.57 33.01 -17.47
C ALA A 125 1.99 32.82 -18.94
N ARG A 126 2.44 31.61 -19.31
CA ARG A 126 2.79 31.28 -20.69
C ARG A 126 1.58 31.24 -21.60
N LEU A 127 0.45 30.74 -21.12
CA LEU A 127 -0.79 30.70 -21.89
C LEU A 127 -1.25 32.11 -22.28
N LEU A 128 -1.16 33.07 -21.36
CA LEU A 128 -1.53 34.47 -21.62
C LEU A 128 -0.51 35.20 -22.52
N SER A 129 0.78 34.93 -22.38
CA SER A 129 1.83 35.63 -23.13
C SER A 129 2.11 35.02 -24.52
N GLU A 130 2.02 33.70 -24.65
CA GLU A 130 2.42 32.95 -25.85
C GLU A 130 1.23 32.26 -26.54
N GLY A 131 0.04 32.25 -25.92
CA GLY A 131 -1.12 31.49 -26.38
C GLY A 131 -1.03 29.99 -26.07
N PRO A 132 -2.05 29.20 -26.47
CA PRO A 132 -2.03 27.75 -26.35
C PRO A 132 -0.83 27.17 -27.09
N SER A 133 0.06 26.49 -26.37
CA SER A 133 1.20 25.81 -26.96
C SER A 133 1.69 24.66 -26.07
N ARG A 134 2.44 23.72 -26.66
CA ARG A 134 3.11 22.65 -25.90
C ARG A 134 3.99 23.18 -24.76
N LYS A 135 4.53 24.41 -24.87
CA LYS A 135 5.35 25.07 -23.84
C LYS A 135 4.54 25.62 -22.67
N ALA A 136 3.26 25.92 -22.89
CA ALA A 136 2.33 26.35 -21.85
C ALA A 136 1.67 25.15 -21.14
N LEU A 137 1.73 23.94 -21.73
CA LEU A 137 1.15 22.74 -21.15
C LEU A 137 1.95 22.26 -19.93
N VAL A 138 1.25 21.96 -18.84
CA VAL A 138 1.81 21.35 -17.62
C VAL A 138 1.39 19.89 -17.59
N ALA A 139 2.34 18.99 -17.86
CA ALA A 139 2.02 17.57 -17.97
C ALA A 139 1.66 16.95 -16.62
N SER A 140 0.54 16.23 -16.58
CA SER A 140 0.16 15.44 -15.41
C SER A 140 1.13 14.25 -15.20
N PRO A 141 1.10 13.57 -14.04
CA PRO A 141 1.81 12.30 -13.86
C PRO A 141 1.43 11.24 -14.92
N VAL A 142 0.15 11.15 -15.29
CA VAL A 142 -0.31 10.20 -16.31
C VAL A 142 0.28 10.56 -17.68
N LEU A 143 0.23 11.83 -18.07
CA LEU A 143 0.78 12.28 -19.35
C LEU A 143 2.30 12.08 -19.42
N ARG A 144 3.03 12.34 -18.32
CA ARG A 144 4.47 12.05 -18.25
C ARG A 144 4.77 10.56 -18.39
N ALA A 145 3.99 9.70 -17.75
CA ALA A 145 4.11 8.25 -17.91
C ALA A 145 3.83 7.81 -19.35
N MET A 146 2.81 8.39 -20.02
CA MET A 146 2.54 8.13 -21.44
C MET A 146 3.73 8.51 -22.32
N GLN A 147 4.32 9.68 -22.10
CA GLN A 147 5.46 10.18 -22.88
C GLN A 147 6.76 9.40 -22.64
N THR A 148 6.88 8.70 -21.51
CA THR A 148 8.08 7.94 -21.15
C THR A 148 7.91 6.42 -21.30
N GLY A 149 6.69 5.95 -21.58
CA GLY A 149 6.38 4.53 -21.63
C GLY A 149 6.47 3.86 -20.25
N GLY A 150 6.17 4.59 -19.18
CA GLY A 150 6.23 4.14 -17.80
C GLY A 150 4.87 3.87 -17.17
N ILE A 151 4.86 3.41 -15.93
CA ILE A 151 3.64 3.14 -15.18
C ILE A 151 3.16 4.40 -14.45
N ALA A 152 1.90 4.79 -14.68
CA ALA A 152 1.22 5.79 -13.85
C ALA A 152 0.44 5.12 -12.72
N ARG A 153 0.52 5.70 -11.52
CA ARG A 153 -0.17 5.20 -10.33
C ARG A 153 -1.34 6.11 -9.99
N ILE A 154 -2.52 5.53 -9.76
CA ILE A 154 -3.72 6.25 -9.33
C ILE A 154 -4.18 5.65 -8.02
N GLU A 155 -3.80 6.28 -6.92
CA GLU A 155 -4.11 5.76 -5.59
C GLU A 155 -5.50 6.22 -5.17
N GLU A 156 -6.30 5.33 -4.59
CA GLU A 156 -7.63 5.65 -4.05
C GLU A 156 -8.57 6.20 -5.14
N LEU A 157 -8.60 5.53 -6.30
CA LEU A 157 -9.35 5.91 -7.51
C LEU A 157 -10.83 6.21 -7.22
N THR A 158 -11.46 5.45 -6.33
CA THR A 158 -12.87 5.64 -5.95
C THR A 158 -13.13 6.91 -5.14
N ARG A 159 -12.08 7.60 -4.64
CA ARG A 159 -12.21 8.92 -4.00
C ARG A 159 -12.20 10.08 -5.00
N ILE A 160 -11.78 9.86 -6.24
CA ILE A 160 -11.84 10.86 -7.31
C ILE A 160 -13.30 11.06 -7.73
N PRO A 161 -13.78 12.30 -8.00
CA PRO A 161 -15.10 12.54 -8.57
C PRO A 161 -15.36 11.71 -9.83
N SER A 162 -16.56 11.15 -10.00
CA SER A 162 -16.86 10.20 -11.09
C SER A 162 -16.66 10.79 -12.49
N ASP A 163 -16.98 12.07 -12.67
CA ASP A 163 -16.76 12.82 -13.91
C ASP A 163 -15.26 12.96 -14.22
N VAL A 164 -14.44 13.19 -13.20
CA VAL A 164 -12.97 13.23 -13.34
C VAL A 164 -12.38 11.85 -13.64
N GLN A 165 -12.91 10.78 -13.04
CA GLN A 165 -12.46 9.40 -13.35
C GLN A 165 -12.63 9.07 -14.84
N ASP A 166 -13.70 9.56 -15.47
CA ASP A 166 -14.00 9.27 -16.87
C ASP A 166 -12.95 9.85 -17.85
N ALA A 167 -12.11 10.81 -17.42
CA ALA A 167 -10.95 11.26 -18.18
C ALA A 167 -9.94 10.12 -18.47
N LEU A 168 -9.96 9.03 -17.70
CA LEU A 168 -9.15 7.84 -17.94
C LEU A 168 -9.67 6.98 -19.08
N ILE A 169 -10.92 7.12 -19.52
CA ILE A 169 -11.53 6.22 -20.51
C ILE A 169 -10.72 6.19 -21.81
N THR A 170 -10.41 7.37 -22.37
CA THR A 170 -9.66 7.47 -23.62
C THR A 170 -8.22 7.00 -23.43
N VAL A 171 -7.58 7.42 -22.34
CA VAL A 171 -6.19 7.02 -21.98
C VAL A 171 -6.06 5.50 -21.86
N LEU A 172 -7.04 4.84 -21.26
CA LEU A 172 -7.01 3.39 -21.06
C LEU A 172 -7.38 2.59 -22.31
N SER A 173 -8.25 3.13 -23.18
CA SER A 173 -8.71 2.44 -24.39
C SER A 173 -7.76 2.63 -25.57
N GLU A 174 -7.53 3.89 -25.93
CA GLU A 174 -6.84 4.26 -27.17
C GLU A 174 -5.34 4.49 -26.93
N LYS A 175 -4.92 4.52 -25.66
CA LYS A 175 -3.58 4.92 -25.25
C LYS A 175 -3.20 6.30 -25.81
N SER A 176 -4.19 7.17 -25.99
CA SER A 176 -4.01 8.54 -26.44
C SER A 176 -4.68 9.54 -25.50
N LEU A 177 -4.15 10.77 -25.48
CA LEU A 177 -4.65 11.89 -24.71
C LEU A 177 -4.80 13.10 -25.64
N PRO A 178 -6.02 13.44 -26.10
CA PRO A 178 -6.26 14.61 -26.91
C PRO A 178 -5.94 15.91 -26.17
N ILE A 179 -5.40 16.88 -26.90
CA ILE A 179 -5.16 18.26 -26.48
C ILE A 179 -5.92 19.18 -27.46
N PRO A 180 -7.25 19.32 -27.29
CA PRO A 180 -8.09 20.01 -28.28
C PRO A 180 -7.68 21.47 -28.52
N GLU A 181 -7.15 22.15 -27.50
CA GLU A 181 -6.70 23.53 -27.62
C GLU A 181 -5.52 23.71 -28.60
N LEU A 182 -4.84 22.62 -28.95
CA LEU A 182 -3.71 22.60 -29.89
C LEU A 182 -4.03 21.87 -31.20
N ASP A 183 -5.25 21.32 -31.36
CA ASP A 183 -5.59 20.39 -32.46
C ASP A 183 -4.57 19.23 -32.58
N ASP A 184 -4.18 18.68 -31.43
CA ASP A 184 -3.07 17.74 -31.29
C ASP A 184 -3.41 16.68 -30.22
N GLU A 185 -2.61 15.63 -30.12
CA GLU A 185 -2.74 14.60 -29.09
C GLU A 185 -1.38 14.09 -28.60
N VAL A 186 -1.41 13.28 -27.53
CA VAL A 186 -0.25 12.48 -27.12
C VAL A 186 -0.63 11.03 -27.16
N GLN A 187 0.09 10.26 -27.98
CA GLN A 187 0.04 8.81 -27.96
C GLN A 187 1.08 8.27 -26.98
N ALA A 188 0.70 7.29 -26.18
CA ALA A 188 1.59 6.70 -25.20
C ALA A 188 2.66 5.85 -25.89
N LEU A 189 3.89 5.94 -25.41
CA LEU A 189 4.96 5.04 -25.82
C LEU A 189 4.70 3.63 -25.26
N GLY A 190 5.23 2.62 -25.96
CA GLY A 190 5.13 1.23 -25.51
C GLY A 190 5.64 1.08 -24.07
N GLY A 191 5.02 0.22 -23.26
CA GLY A 191 5.32 0.08 -21.83
C GLY A 191 4.49 0.96 -20.91
N PHE A 192 3.81 1.99 -21.42
CA PHE A 192 2.85 2.76 -20.63
C PHE A 192 1.70 1.86 -20.13
N ASN A 193 1.43 1.92 -18.84
CA ASN A 193 0.24 1.32 -18.25
C ASN A 193 -0.17 2.03 -16.94
N VAL A 194 -1.32 1.69 -16.40
CA VAL A 194 -1.87 2.28 -15.17
C VAL A 194 -2.06 1.22 -14.10
N ILE A 195 -1.59 1.50 -12.89
CA ILE A 195 -1.98 0.79 -11.67
C ILE A 195 -2.88 1.71 -10.85
N ALA A 196 -4.12 1.28 -10.61
CA ALA A 196 -5.05 1.95 -9.73
C ALA A 196 -5.25 1.17 -8.43
N THR A 197 -5.55 1.87 -7.33
CA THR A 197 -5.96 1.24 -6.07
C THR A 197 -7.36 1.71 -5.65
N ALA A 198 -8.14 0.82 -5.05
CA ALA A 198 -9.45 1.15 -4.49
C ALA A 198 -9.77 0.32 -3.25
N ASN A 199 -10.58 0.86 -2.35
CA ASN A 199 -11.15 0.13 -1.22
C ASN A 199 -12.52 -0.46 -1.62
N ASP A 200 -12.81 -1.68 -1.18
CA ASP A 200 -14.03 -2.43 -1.54
C ASP A 200 -15.24 -2.07 -0.66
N ARG A 201 -15.04 -1.37 0.47
CA ARG A 201 -16.04 -1.19 1.53
C ARG A 201 -16.12 0.21 2.14
N ASP A 202 -15.52 1.23 1.52
CA ASP A 202 -15.59 2.58 2.08
C ASP A 202 -16.97 3.21 1.90
N ARG A 203 -17.50 3.80 2.99
CA ARG A 203 -18.69 4.65 2.90
C ARG A 203 -18.28 6.00 2.31
N GLY A 204 -19.04 6.51 1.33
CA GLY A 204 -18.80 7.83 0.74
C GLY A 204 -17.78 7.87 -0.39
N VAL A 205 -17.52 6.73 -1.05
CA VAL A 205 -16.71 6.66 -2.28
C VAL A 205 -17.59 6.58 -3.52
N ASN A 206 -17.05 7.05 -4.64
CA ASN A 206 -17.71 6.98 -5.93
C ASN A 206 -17.59 5.57 -6.51
N ASP A 207 -18.70 5.05 -7.01
CA ASP A 207 -18.69 3.80 -7.77
C ASP A 207 -17.98 4.00 -9.12
N LEU A 208 -17.09 3.06 -9.45
CA LEU A 208 -16.50 3.05 -10.80
C LEU A 208 -17.59 2.77 -11.84
N SER A 209 -17.63 3.60 -12.88
CA SER A 209 -18.54 3.41 -14.02
C SER A 209 -18.30 2.05 -14.67
N ALA A 210 -19.35 1.42 -15.24
CA ALA A 210 -19.20 0.14 -15.94
C ALA A 210 -18.18 0.24 -17.10
N ALA A 211 -18.09 1.42 -17.71
CA ALA A 211 -17.11 1.74 -18.73
C ALA A 211 -15.67 1.70 -18.20
N LEU A 212 -15.39 2.24 -17.01
CA LEU A 212 -14.07 2.15 -16.40
C LEU A 212 -13.77 0.73 -15.91
N LYS A 213 -14.72 0.08 -15.22
CA LYS A 213 -14.54 -1.28 -14.67
C LYS A 213 -14.04 -2.28 -15.73
N ARG A 214 -14.58 -2.26 -16.95
CA ARG A 214 -14.17 -3.18 -18.04
C ARG A 214 -12.76 -2.95 -18.60
N ARG A 215 -12.11 -1.83 -18.25
CA ARG A 215 -10.76 -1.44 -18.72
C ARG A 215 -9.65 -1.79 -17.73
N PHE A 216 -10.03 -2.18 -16.52
CA PHE A 216 -9.14 -2.73 -15.53
C PHE A 216 -9.26 -4.25 -15.49
N ASN A 217 -8.14 -4.94 -15.33
CA ASN A 217 -8.14 -6.25 -14.70
C ASN A 217 -8.08 -6.06 -13.19
N VAL A 218 -9.01 -6.68 -12.46
CA VAL A 218 -9.13 -6.50 -11.02
C VAL A 218 -8.38 -7.61 -10.29
N VAL A 219 -7.48 -7.23 -9.40
CA VAL A 219 -6.78 -8.13 -8.49
C VAL A 219 -7.17 -7.75 -7.06
N VAL A 220 -7.85 -8.67 -6.37
CA VAL A 220 -8.30 -8.46 -5.00
C VAL A 220 -7.21 -8.91 -4.03
N LEU A 221 -6.65 -7.99 -3.25
CA LEU A 221 -5.70 -8.28 -2.20
C LEU A 221 -6.44 -8.72 -0.93
N PRO A 222 -6.26 -9.99 -0.49
CA PRO A 222 -6.89 -10.47 0.72
C PRO A 222 -6.15 -9.96 1.97
N LEU A 223 -6.79 -10.10 3.13
CA LEU A 223 -6.10 -10.09 4.41
C LEU A 223 -5.25 -11.36 4.54
N PRO A 224 -4.20 -11.37 5.38
CA PRO A 224 -3.41 -12.58 5.62
C PRO A 224 -4.29 -13.72 6.16
N ASP A 225 -4.16 -14.91 5.56
CA ASP A 225 -5.01 -16.07 5.87
C ASP A 225 -4.83 -16.56 7.31
N ASP A 226 -3.60 -16.53 7.82
CA ASP A 226 -3.23 -17.05 9.13
C ASP A 226 -2.44 -16.04 9.97
N VAL A 227 -2.38 -16.31 11.28
CA VAL A 227 -1.74 -15.44 12.26
C VAL A 227 -0.22 -15.38 12.07
N GLU A 228 0.44 -16.46 11.65
CA GLU A 228 1.90 -16.49 11.46
C GLU A 228 2.29 -15.59 10.30
N SER A 229 1.55 -15.67 9.18
CA SER A 229 1.73 -14.80 8.03
C SER A 229 1.59 -13.32 8.41
N GLU A 230 0.57 -12.96 9.20
CA GLU A 230 0.37 -11.58 9.65
C GLU A 230 1.45 -11.11 10.64
N VAL A 231 1.89 -11.98 11.56
CA VAL A 231 3.01 -11.73 12.47
C VAL A 231 4.30 -11.48 11.70
N GLU A 232 4.61 -12.30 10.69
CA GLU A 232 5.80 -12.14 9.85
C GLU A 232 5.77 -10.83 9.04
N ILE A 233 4.60 -10.44 8.52
CA ILE A 233 4.44 -9.13 7.87
C ILE A 233 4.76 -8.00 8.84
N VAL A 234 4.17 -8.03 10.04
CA VAL A 234 4.40 -6.97 11.05
C VAL A 234 5.87 -6.95 11.47
N ARG A 235 6.47 -8.11 11.74
CA ARG A 235 7.88 -8.26 12.14
C ARG A 235 8.82 -7.66 11.10
N LEU A 236 8.67 -8.03 9.83
CA LEU A 236 9.51 -7.53 8.75
C LEU A 236 9.40 -6.01 8.61
N ARG A 237 8.18 -5.47 8.62
CA ARG A 237 7.92 -4.03 8.45
C ARG A 237 8.38 -3.21 9.64
N VAL A 238 8.18 -3.70 10.85
CA VAL A 238 8.65 -3.05 12.07
C VAL A 238 10.18 -3.01 12.11
N SER A 239 10.87 -4.09 11.71
CA SER A 239 12.33 -4.10 11.61
C SER A 239 12.83 -3.05 10.62
N GLN A 240 12.27 -2.98 9.41
CA GLN A 240 12.67 -2.03 8.37
C GLN A 240 12.42 -0.56 8.79
N LEU A 241 11.27 -0.28 9.41
CA LEU A 241 10.96 1.05 9.94
C LEU A 241 11.86 1.41 11.11
N GLY A 242 12.16 0.44 11.99
CA GLY A 242 13.06 0.62 13.12
C GLY A 242 14.46 1.06 12.68
N GLU A 243 15.03 0.41 11.66
CA GLU A 243 16.32 0.81 11.08
C GLU A 243 16.29 2.24 10.52
N THR A 244 15.24 2.57 9.76
CA THR A 244 15.05 3.90 9.15
C THR A 244 14.93 4.99 10.23
N LEU A 245 14.20 4.70 11.31
CA LEU A 245 13.98 5.60 12.43
C LEU A 245 15.12 5.58 13.46
N ARG A 246 16.16 4.74 13.25
CA ARG A 246 17.26 4.51 14.20
C ARG A 246 16.80 4.08 15.59
N LEU A 247 15.72 3.29 15.62
CA LEU A 247 15.24 2.62 16.81
C LEU A 247 16.08 1.36 17.06
N PRO A 248 16.31 0.97 18.33
CA PRO A 248 17.04 -0.25 18.66
C PRO A 248 16.36 -1.48 18.05
N ALA A 249 17.16 -2.39 17.50
CA ALA A 249 16.66 -3.65 17.00
C ALA A 249 16.25 -4.55 18.17
N GLU A 250 14.99 -4.98 18.20
CA GLU A 250 14.42 -5.81 19.26
C GLU A 250 14.05 -7.20 18.68
N PRO A 251 14.94 -8.22 18.78
CA PRO A 251 14.63 -9.59 18.40
C PRO A 251 13.49 -10.20 19.24
N GLU A 252 13.24 -9.67 20.43
CA GLU A 252 12.32 -10.21 21.43
C GLU A 252 10.89 -9.67 21.33
N ALA A 253 10.63 -8.69 20.45
CA ALA A 253 9.29 -8.11 20.29
C ALA A 253 8.27 -9.06 19.61
N VAL A 254 8.67 -10.26 19.19
CA VAL A 254 7.81 -11.23 18.47
C VAL A 254 6.58 -11.62 19.30
N ASP A 255 6.72 -11.78 20.61
CA ASP A 255 5.60 -12.13 21.49
C ASP A 255 4.56 -11.01 21.57
N GLU A 256 5.00 -9.75 21.63
CA GLU A 256 4.11 -8.59 21.63
C GLU A 256 3.47 -8.37 20.25
N ILE A 257 4.22 -8.57 19.16
CA ILE A 257 3.66 -8.57 17.80
C ILE A 257 2.53 -9.61 17.71
N ARG A 258 2.78 -10.84 18.19
CA ARG A 258 1.80 -11.92 18.19
C ARG A 258 0.57 -11.58 19.02
N ARG A 259 0.73 -10.97 20.20
CA ARG A 259 -0.38 -10.49 21.04
C ARG A 259 -1.22 -9.46 20.29
N VAL A 260 -0.59 -8.41 19.73
CA VAL A 260 -1.27 -7.34 18.98
C VAL A 260 -2.04 -7.90 17.78
N VAL A 261 -1.37 -8.73 16.96
CA VAL A 261 -2.00 -9.37 15.79
C VAL A 261 -3.18 -10.25 16.22
N THR A 262 -3.03 -11.04 17.29
CA THR A 262 -4.11 -11.90 17.79
C THR A 262 -5.32 -11.07 18.22
N VAL A 263 -5.11 -9.98 18.98
CA VAL A 263 -6.20 -9.08 19.38
C VAL A 263 -6.92 -8.52 18.15
N PHE A 264 -6.16 -8.08 17.15
CA PHE A 264 -6.73 -7.48 15.94
C PHE A 264 -7.53 -8.49 15.12
N ARG A 265 -6.98 -9.68 14.90
CA ARG A 265 -7.67 -10.76 14.18
C ARG A 265 -8.96 -11.15 14.87
N GLU A 266 -8.93 -11.37 16.18
CA GLU A 266 -10.12 -11.79 16.92
C GLU A 266 -11.22 -10.74 16.82
N LEU A 267 -10.91 -9.47 17.11
CA LEU A 267 -11.88 -8.38 17.04
C LEU A 267 -12.41 -8.15 15.62
N ARG A 268 -11.54 -8.27 14.61
CA ARG A 268 -11.90 -8.17 13.20
C ARG A 268 -12.83 -9.30 12.76
N ASP A 269 -12.54 -10.52 13.17
CA ASP A 269 -13.27 -11.72 12.76
C ASP A 269 -14.52 -11.97 13.63
N GLY A 270 -14.64 -11.27 14.76
CA GLY A 270 -15.77 -11.40 15.69
C GLY A 270 -15.78 -12.74 16.45
N VAL A 271 -14.63 -13.41 16.53
CA VAL A 271 -14.47 -14.69 17.22
C VAL A 271 -13.04 -14.83 17.76
N THR A 272 -12.88 -15.50 18.90
CA THR A 272 -11.56 -15.86 19.42
C THR A 272 -10.82 -16.82 18.48
N SER A 273 -9.49 -16.81 18.57
CA SER A 273 -8.58 -17.63 17.75
C SER A 273 -8.80 -19.14 17.89
N ASP A 274 -9.36 -19.59 19.01
CA ASP A 274 -9.76 -20.98 19.25
C ASP A 274 -11.18 -21.30 18.71
N GLY A 275 -11.88 -20.33 18.13
CA GLY A 275 -13.21 -20.45 17.56
C GLY A 275 -14.35 -20.57 18.60
N ARG A 276 -14.06 -20.46 19.89
CA ARG A 276 -15.01 -20.82 20.95
C ARG A 276 -15.92 -19.67 21.39
N THR A 277 -15.42 -18.45 21.37
CA THR A 277 -16.10 -17.30 21.95
C THR A 277 -16.41 -16.28 20.85
N LYS A 278 -17.70 -16.01 20.63
CA LYS A 278 -18.12 -14.89 19.77
C LYS A 278 -17.88 -13.58 20.49
N ILE A 279 -17.35 -12.60 19.78
CA ILE A 279 -17.07 -11.27 20.29
C ILE A 279 -17.64 -10.21 19.35
N LYS A 280 -17.87 -9.02 19.88
CA LYS A 280 -18.29 -7.88 19.06
C LYS A 280 -17.09 -7.34 18.28
N SER A 281 -17.33 -6.87 17.07
CA SER A 281 -16.33 -6.19 16.25
C SER A 281 -16.47 -4.68 16.40
N PRO A 282 -15.36 -3.92 16.51
CA PRO A 282 -15.41 -2.47 16.51
C PRO A 282 -15.79 -1.92 15.13
N SER A 283 -16.08 -0.62 15.08
CA SER A 283 -16.46 0.09 13.86
C SER A 283 -15.29 0.26 12.87
N GLY A 284 -14.05 0.34 13.37
CA GLY A 284 -12.83 0.51 12.59
C GLY A 284 -12.31 -0.79 11.96
N THR A 285 -11.57 -0.67 10.86
CA THR A 285 -10.93 -1.82 10.20
C THR A 285 -9.58 -2.12 10.85
N LEU A 286 -9.52 -3.09 11.76
CA LEU A 286 -8.30 -3.55 12.44
C LEU A 286 -7.34 -4.25 11.47
N SER A 287 -6.49 -3.46 10.82
CA SER A 287 -5.64 -3.93 9.72
C SER A 287 -4.20 -4.26 10.13
N THR A 288 -3.49 -5.02 9.29
CA THR A 288 -2.06 -5.30 9.49
C THR A 288 -1.22 -4.01 9.53
N ALA A 289 -1.63 -2.97 8.79
CA ALA A 289 -0.98 -1.65 8.83
C ALA A 289 -1.14 -0.95 10.19
N GLU A 290 -2.30 -1.10 10.83
CA GLU A 290 -2.50 -0.59 12.19
C GLU A 290 -1.66 -1.37 13.20
N ALA A 291 -1.50 -2.69 13.03
CA ALA A 291 -0.63 -3.49 13.91
C ALA A 291 0.83 -3.04 13.82
N ILE A 292 1.33 -2.75 12.61
CA ILE A 292 2.67 -2.16 12.40
C ILE A 292 2.78 -0.82 13.13
N SER A 293 1.75 0.03 13.07
CA SER A 293 1.72 1.32 13.76
C SER A 293 1.78 1.17 15.27
N VAL A 294 0.96 0.27 15.85
CA VAL A 294 0.97 -0.03 17.29
C VAL A 294 2.36 -0.49 17.74
N MET A 295 2.97 -1.42 17.01
CA MET A 295 4.28 -1.96 17.36
C MET A 295 5.41 -0.92 17.18
N THR A 296 5.39 -0.14 16.12
CA THR A 296 6.39 0.92 15.88
C THR A 296 6.33 1.97 16.97
N ASN A 297 5.13 2.38 17.39
CA ASN A 297 4.94 3.30 18.50
C ASN A 297 5.38 2.68 19.84
N GLY A 298 5.08 1.40 20.07
CA GLY A 298 5.52 0.68 21.26
C GLY A 298 7.04 0.62 21.38
N ILE A 299 7.76 0.33 20.29
CA ILE A 299 9.22 0.37 20.25
C ILE A 299 9.75 1.77 20.52
N ALA A 300 9.14 2.81 19.93
CA ALA A 300 9.53 4.18 20.20
C ALA A 300 9.34 4.56 21.68
N LEU A 301 8.23 4.13 22.30
CA LEU A 301 7.98 4.35 23.72
C LEU A 301 9.03 3.65 24.58
N ALA A 302 9.29 2.37 24.33
CA ALA A 302 10.29 1.59 25.06
C ALA A 302 11.70 2.18 24.91
N ALA A 303 12.07 2.59 23.69
CA ALA A 303 13.40 3.13 23.38
C ALA A 303 13.64 4.53 23.97
N HIS A 304 12.62 5.40 24.01
CA HIS A 304 12.78 6.79 24.44
C HIS A 304 12.36 7.07 25.88
N PHE A 305 11.39 6.32 26.41
CA PHE A 305 10.80 6.54 27.73
C PHE A 305 10.89 5.31 28.64
N GLY A 306 11.38 4.17 28.13
CA GLY A 306 11.60 2.94 28.86
C GLY A 306 13.08 2.56 28.96
N ASP A 307 13.34 1.26 29.10
CA ASP A 307 14.67 0.65 29.16
C ASP A 307 15.10 0.01 27.83
N GLY A 308 14.38 0.33 26.74
CA GLY A 308 14.57 -0.26 25.41
C GLY A 308 13.67 -1.46 25.12
N VAL A 309 13.24 -2.21 26.14
CA VAL A 309 12.51 -3.47 25.97
C VAL A 309 11.00 -3.23 25.86
N VAL A 310 10.41 -3.65 24.74
CA VAL A 310 8.96 -3.53 24.51
C VAL A 310 8.18 -4.45 25.44
N ARG A 311 7.22 -3.88 26.17
CA ARG A 311 6.31 -4.62 27.04
C ARG A 311 4.84 -4.28 26.75
N ALA A 312 3.95 -5.04 27.37
CA ALA A 312 2.51 -4.82 27.35
C ALA A 312 2.08 -3.35 27.56
N GLY A 313 2.75 -2.60 28.44
CA GLY A 313 2.47 -1.19 28.70
C GLY A 313 2.71 -0.29 27.47
N ASP A 314 3.74 -0.58 26.69
CA ASP A 314 4.15 0.22 25.54
C ASP A 314 3.19 0.04 24.35
N VAL A 315 2.58 -1.15 24.23
CA VAL A 315 1.61 -1.45 23.17
C VAL A 315 0.15 -1.16 23.57
N ALA A 316 -0.16 -1.09 24.87
CA ALA A 316 -1.53 -0.93 25.37
C ALA A 316 -2.22 0.36 24.88
N ALA A 317 -1.51 1.50 24.90
CA ALA A 317 -2.05 2.76 24.40
C ALA A 317 -2.31 2.73 22.89
N GLY A 318 -1.43 2.07 22.13
CA GLY A 318 -1.60 1.85 20.69
C GLY A 318 -2.82 0.96 20.39
N LEU A 319 -2.98 -0.14 21.11
CA LEU A 319 -4.14 -1.03 21.01
C LEU A 319 -5.45 -0.27 21.29
N HIS A 320 -5.50 0.49 22.38
CA HIS A 320 -6.68 1.26 22.76
C HIS A 320 -7.08 2.27 21.67
N GLY A 321 -6.13 3.03 21.13
CA GLY A 321 -6.40 4.00 20.05
C GLY A 321 -6.67 3.37 18.67
N ALA A 322 -6.18 2.14 18.45
CA ALA A 322 -6.51 1.39 17.23
C ALA A 322 -7.94 0.84 17.28
N VAL A 323 -8.34 0.26 18.41
CA VAL A 323 -9.66 -0.38 18.58
C VAL A 323 -10.77 0.67 18.72
N ILE A 324 -10.55 1.75 19.48
CA ILE A 324 -11.59 2.73 19.76
C ILE A 324 -11.52 3.89 18.77
N LYS A 325 -12.33 3.83 17.71
CA LYS A 325 -12.54 4.95 16.78
C LYS A 325 -13.82 5.73 17.13
N ASP A 326 -14.87 5.02 17.51
CA ASP A 326 -16.06 5.58 18.14
C ASP A 326 -15.92 5.52 19.68
N PRO A 327 -15.88 6.68 20.37
CA PRO A 327 -15.61 6.74 21.81
C PRO A 327 -16.69 6.09 22.68
N VAL A 328 -17.88 5.82 22.13
CA VAL A 328 -19.01 5.25 22.84
C VAL A 328 -19.17 3.77 22.47
N ALA A 329 -19.35 3.47 21.18
CA ALA A 329 -19.64 2.12 20.72
C ALA A 329 -18.43 1.19 20.85
N ASP A 330 -17.27 1.62 20.36
CA ASP A 330 -16.07 0.78 20.34
C ASP A 330 -15.46 0.61 21.74
N ARG A 331 -15.66 1.58 22.64
CA ARG A 331 -15.25 1.46 24.04
C ARG A 331 -15.92 0.27 24.72
N LEU A 332 -17.21 0.08 24.50
CA LEU A 332 -17.93 -1.06 25.08
C LEU A 332 -17.40 -2.39 24.51
N VAL A 333 -17.16 -2.45 23.20
CA VAL A 333 -16.55 -3.63 22.56
C VAL A 333 -15.18 -3.95 23.15
N TRP A 334 -14.34 -2.94 23.33
CA TRP A 334 -13.00 -3.12 23.90
C TRP A 334 -13.03 -3.62 25.34
N GLN A 335 -13.87 -3.02 26.19
CA GLN A 335 -14.01 -3.44 27.59
C GLN A 335 -14.54 -4.87 27.71
N GLU A 336 -15.55 -5.24 26.92
CA GLU A 336 -16.08 -6.61 26.91
C GLU A 336 -15.01 -7.63 26.48
N TYR A 337 -14.20 -7.31 25.47
CA TYR A 337 -13.11 -8.17 25.03
C TYR A 337 -12.02 -8.34 26.09
N LEU A 338 -11.62 -7.26 26.76
CA LEU A 338 -10.64 -7.32 27.86
C LEU A 338 -11.12 -8.22 29.00
N GLU A 339 -12.38 -8.08 29.43
CA GLU A 339 -12.94 -8.83 30.55
C GLU A 339 -13.24 -10.29 30.22
N ALA A 340 -13.75 -10.58 29.02
CA ALA A 340 -14.20 -11.92 28.65
C ALA A 340 -13.09 -12.78 28.02
N VAL A 341 -12.08 -12.17 27.39
CA VAL A 341 -11.05 -12.89 26.63
C VAL A 341 -9.66 -12.68 27.23
N VAL A 342 -9.19 -11.43 27.32
CA VAL A 342 -7.81 -11.14 27.73
C VAL A 342 -7.57 -11.53 29.19
N ARG A 343 -8.51 -11.23 30.08
CA ARG A 343 -8.42 -11.55 31.52
C ARG A 343 -8.28 -13.05 31.80
N GLU A 344 -8.94 -13.89 31.00
CA GLU A 344 -8.94 -15.35 31.17
C GLU A 344 -7.66 -16.00 30.60
N ARG A 345 -6.90 -15.30 29.76
CA ARG A 345 -5.60 -15.75 29.23
C ARG A 345 -4.51 -15.48 30.27
N LYS A 346 -4.19 -16.49 31.08
CA LYS A 346 -3.12 -16.39 32.11
C LYS A 346 -1.82 -15.75 31.62
N PRO A 347 -1.28 -16.05 30.43
CA PRO A 347 -0.04 -15.42 29.96
C PRO A 347 -0.16 -13.92 29.64
N TRP A 348 -1.38 -13.35 29.61
CA TRP A 348 -1.66 -11.97 29.20
C TRP A 348 -2.13 -11.09 30.37
N ALA A 349 -1.88 -11.50 31.62
CA ALA A 349 -2.28 -10.76 32.81
C ALA A 349 -1.61 -9.37 32.93
N ASP A 350 -0.42 -9.21 32.35
CA ASP A 350 0.28 -7.94 32.16
C ASP A 350 -0.44 -7.03 31.16
N LEU A 351 -0.78 -7.55 29.98
CA LEU A 351 -1.52 -6.82 28.95
C LEU A 351 -2.91 -6.41 29.41
N TYR A 352 -3.63 -7.29 30.10
CA TYR A 352 -4.91 -6.97 30.69
C TYR A 352 -4.82 -5.77 31.64
N ARG A 353 -3.85 -5.78 32.58
CA ARG A 353 -3.65 -4.68 33.52
C ARG A 353 -3.30 -3.37 32.81
N ALA A 354 -2.36 -3.40 31.89
CA ALA A 354 -1.94 -2.22 31.12
C ALA A 354 -3.11 -1.60 30.33
N CYS A 355 -3.92 -2.41 29.65
CA CYS A 355 -5.08 -1.92 28.91
C CYS A 355 -6.20 -1.40 29.83
N ARG A 356 -6.40 -2.01 31.01
CA ARG A 356 -7.41 -1.61 32.01
C ARG A 356 -7.10 -0.26 32.66
N GLU A 357 -5.83 0.09 32.82
CA GLU A 357 -5.43 1.40 33.37
C GLU A 357 -5.77 2.57 32.43
N LEU A 358 -5.97 2.29 31.14
CA LEU A 358 -6.29 3.27 30.10
C LEU A 358 -7.80 3.37 29.76
N ALA A 359 -8.60 2.36 30.15
CA ALA A 359 -9.96 2.11 29.63
C ALA A 359 -11.10 2.89 30.31
#